data_AF-A0A938X586-F1
#
_entry.id   AF-A0A938X586-F1
#
_cell.length_a   1.000
_cell.length_b   1.000
_cell.length_c   1.000
_cell.angle_alpha   90.00
_cell.angle_beta   90.00
_cell.angle_gamma   90.00
#
_symmetry.space_group_name_H-M   'P 1'
#
loop_
_entity.id
_entity.type
_entity.pdbx_description
1 polymer ?
#
loop_
_entity_poly.entity_id
_entity_poly.type
_entity_poly.pdbx_seq_one_letter_code
_entity_poly.pdbx_strand_id
1 'polypeptide(L)'
;MRYMFFYDETEHSRKINYQTVISSNYYDNFITAIVGWSSEEDANISEKYLAFEEKYDYRKKNGELKSQTMKAKDFTLGFASLNKHTIEFYEDLISLFDSRIIVYFSVFSKIEYVINQLFVDYHNSMIVDVDYMKYSIIKAINVYRPQKVIEAIYKDPYTFVKELRLFLEEQISKNQASIPLKERESKAFEDILFLLEDVELPKSLEWIYFPSFDGFKKLLIEMNINDYKLLIDREGVASNTLNSAMLVGLENVTEEDSRNYVGIRMADMLAGLISKLMQSLKVSLNGDYKDGKIEKTLLDSGWFVLSERQLDLYKKLYKVICENNDYWYKTYAGIYADNLVSFIALLQYMNHFKNVDEIRKGKLEMQPEYYNAYVCESLQERYRIMRNKLPLDPLPDDGKDFFCNQRGAKVYKDIDKQPMLPLYEGQNKYYVWSVGFAKNGVPLVTISDNDKLICYRLPNEYKEWAMATVGLANRGENYFPEEVLFSLIDGRYYVDIL
;
A
#
# COMPACT_ATOMS: atom_id res chain seq x y z
N MET A 1 -22.88 18.29 -1.05
CA MET A 1 -22.66 17.89 -2.45
C MET A 1 -22.59 16.38 -2.46
N ARG A 2 -23.43 15.72 -3.26
CA ARG A 2 -23.48 14.26 -3.31
C ARG A 2 -22.42 13.72 -4.26
N TYR A 3 -21.73 12.68 -3.84
CA TYR A 3 -20.77 11.95 -4.67
C TYR A 3 -21.29 10.58 -5.11
N MET A 4 -20.89 10.16 -6.30
CA MET A 4 -21.11 8.81 -6.83
C MET A 4 -19.74 8.14 -6.99
N PHE A 5 -19.58 6.96 -6.42
CA PHE A 5 -18.37 6.14 -6.53
C PHE A 5 -18.71 4.78 -7.11
N PHE A 6 -17.81 4.25 -7.93
CA PHE A 6 -18.01 3.01 -8.65
C PHE A 6 -16.79 2.12 -8.46
N TYR A 7 -17.03 0.87 -8.07
CA TYR A 7 -15.98 -0.10 -7.73
C TYR A 7 -15.96 -1.23 -8.77
N ASP A 8 -14.75 -1.60 -9.17
CA ASP A 8 -14.47 -2.89 -9.81
C ASP A 8 -13.09 -3.42 -9.38
N GLU A 9 -12.84 -4.69 -9.64
CA GLU A 9 -11.68 -5.43 -9.18
C GLU A 9 -11.09 -6.34 -10.27
N THR A 10 -9.84 -6.75 -10.08
CA THR A 10 -9.18 -7.68 -11.00
C THR A 10 -8.18 -8.57 -10.28
N GLU A 11 -7.79 -9.66 -10.95
CA GLU A 11 -6.89 -10.69 -10.42
C GLU A 11 -7.44 -11.32 -9.12
N HIS A 12 -8.77 -11.46 -9.05
CA HIS A 12 -9.46 -12.06 -7.92
C HIS A 12 -9.15 -13.55 -7.81
N SER A 13 -9.17 -14.07 -6.59
CA SER A 13 -9.10 -15.50 -6.31
C SER A 13 -10.01 -15.78 -5.14
N ARG A 14 -11.18 -16.36 -5.40
CA ARG A 14 -12.21 -16.60 -4.36
C ARG A 14 -11.64 -17.39 -3.17
N LYS A 15 -10.78 -18.37 -3.49
CA LYS A 15 -10.06 -19.18 -2.52
C LYS A 15 -8.57 -19.22 -2.82
N ILE A 16 -7.75 -19.00 -1.80
CA ILE A 16 -6.28 -19.00 -1.88
C ILE A 16 -5.77 -20.34 -1.35
N ASN A 17 -6.01 -21.41 -2.10
CA ASN A 17 -5.50 -22.75 -1.78
C ASN A 17 -4.25 -23.08 -2.62
N TYR A 18 -3.65 -24.24 -2.35
CA TYR A 18 -2.46 -24.71 -3.08
C TYR A 18 -2.62 -24.64 -4.60
N GLN A 19 -3.72 -25.17 -5.14
CA GLN A 19 -3.98 -25.25 -6.58
C GLN A 19 -4.09 -23.85 -7.21
N THR A 20 -4.70 -22.90 -6.50
CA THR A 20 -4.77 -21.51 -6.95
C THR A 20 -3.37 -20.90 -7.04
N VAL A 21 -2.52 -21.06 -6.02
CA VAL A 21 -1.20 -20.41 -5.94
C VAL A 21 -0.20 -20.97 -6.94
N ILE A 22 -0.26 -22.28 -7.25
CA ILE A 22 0.65 -22.91 -8.23
C ILE A 22 0.20 -22.76 -9.69
N SER A 23 -0.99 -22.19 -9.94
CA SER A 23 -1.50 -22.03 -11.30
C SER A 23 -0.58 -21.15 -12.15
N SER A 24 -0.43 -21.50 -13.43
CA SER A 24 0.44 -20.76 -14.36
C SER A 24 -0.01 -19.32 -14.60
N ASN A 25 -1.29 -19.04 -14.44
CA ASN A 25 -1.87 -17.69 -14.55
C ASN A 25 -2.03 -16.97 -13.20
N TYR A 26 -1.48 -17.52 -12.11
CA TYR A 26 -1.60 -16.92 -10.79
C TYR A 26 -0.75 -15.65 -10.66
N TYR A 27 -1.42 -14.53 -10.48
CA TYR A 27 -0.81 -13.28 -10.04
C TYR A 27 -1.13 -13.05 -8.56
N ASP A 28 -0.12 -12.71 -7.75
CA ASP A 28 -0.28 -12.59 -6.30
C ASP A 28 -1.12 -11.37 -5.90
N ASN A 29 -0.93 -10.22 -6.56
CA ASN A 29 -1.67 -9.03 -6.17
C ASN A 29 -3.12 -9.08 -6.65
N PHE A 30 -4.04 -8.87 -5.72
CA PHE A 30 -5.41 -8.48 -5.98
C PHE A 30 -5.46 -6.96 -6.09
N ILE A 31 -6.16 -6.44 -7.11
CA ILE A 31 -6.18 -5.01 -7.42
C ILE A 31 -7.63 -4.55 -7.51
N THR A 32 -7.93 -3.42 -6.88
CA THR A 32 -9.25 -2.77 -6.97
C THR A 32 -9.09 -1.35 -7.42
N ALA A 33 -10.08 -0.83 -8.14
CA ALA A 33 -10.19 0.58 -8.45
C ALA A 33 -11.57 1.09 -8.04
N ILE A 34 -11.60 2.29 -7.49
CA ILE A 34 -12.81 3.06 -7.28
C ILE A 34 -12.65 4.38 -8.01
N VAL A 35 -13.59 4.69 -8.88
CA VAL A 35 -13.67 5.99 -9.56
C VAL A 35 -14.89 6.73 -9.07
N GLY A 36 -14.83 8.04 -8.90
CA GLY A 36 -16.00 8.80 -8.47
C GLY A 36 -15.95 10.27 -8.81
N TRP A 37 -17.11 10.90 -8.72
CA TRP A 37 -17.31 12.31 -9.06
C TRP A 37 -18.54 12.86 -8.34
N SER A 38 -18.68 14.18 -8.32
CA SER A 38 -19.92 14.83 -7.85
C SER A 38 -21.07 14.51 -8.80
N SER A 39 -22.29 14.32 -8.28
CA SER A 39 -23.47 14.01 -9.11
C SER A 39 -23.75 15.04 -10.23
N GLU A 40 -23.24 16.26 -10.11
CA GLU A 40 -23.33 17.32 -11.13
C GLU A 40 -22.50 17.01 -12.40
N GLU A 41 -21.42 16.25 -12.27
CA GLU A 41 -20.53 15.90 -13.39
C GLU A 41 -20.96 14.63 -14.14
N ASP A 42 -21.97 13.92 -13.60
CA ASP A 42 -22.34 12.57 -14.04
C ASP A 42 -22.71 12.50 -15.53
N ALA A 43 -23.54 13.45 -16.00
CA ALA A 43 -23.94 13.50 -17.40
C ALA A 43 -22.75 13.72 -18.34
N ASN A 44 -21.84 14.64 -18.01
CA ASN A 44 -20.69 15.00 -18.83
C ASN A 44 -19.68 13.85 -18.90
N ILE A 45 -19.33 13.26 -17.75
CA ILE A 45 -18.40 12.13 -17.68
C ILE A 45 -18.99 10.92 -18.41
N SER A 46 -20.28 10.65 -18.21
CA SER A 46 -20.97 9.53 -18.88
C SER A 46 -21.01 9.70 -20.39
N GLU A 47 -21.36 10.87 -20.90
CA GLU A 47 -21.39 11.16 -22.33
C GLU A 47 -20.01 10.96 -22.98
N LYS A 48 -18.94 11.46 -22.34
CA LYS A 48 -17.55 11.26 -22.81
C LYS A 48 -17.15 9.79 -22.84
N TYR A 49 -17.50 9.04 -21.80
CA TYR A 49 -17.17 7.60 -21.75
C TYR A 49 -17.95 6.80 -22.80
N LEU A 50 -19.24 7.10 -23.00
CA LEU A 50 -20.07 6.45 -24.02
C LEU A 50 -19.55 6.73 -25.43
N ALA A 51 -19.12 7.97 -25.73
CA ALA A 51 -18.49 8.31 -27.01
C ALA A 51 -17.17 7.54 -27.23
N PHE A 52 -16.38 7.34 -26.17
CA PHE A 52 -15.21 6.47 -26.21
C PHE A 52 -15.60 5.00 -26.50
N GLU A 53 -16.61 4.47 -25.82
CA GLU A 53 -17.09 3.10 -26.08
C GLU A 53 -17.65 2.91 -27.49
N GLU A 54 -18.31 3.92 -28.05
CA GLU A 54 -18.79 3.93 -29.44
C GLU A 54 -17.63 3.92 -30.43
N LYS A 55 -16.60 4.76 -30.22
CA LYS A 55 -15.38 4.78 -31.04
C LYS A 55 -14.68 3.42 -31.09
N TYR A 56 -14.74 2.67 -29.98
CA TYR A 56 -14.07 1.37 -29.82
C TYR A 56 -15.04 0.18 -29.74
N ASP A 57 -16.24 0.30 -30.33
CA ASP A 57 -17.30 -0.70 -30.24
C ASP A 57 -16.86 -2.10 -30.71
N TYR A 58 -15.99 -2.16 -31.73
CA TYR A 58 -15.41 -3.40 -32.25
C TYR A 58 -14.58 -4.21 -31.23
N ARG A 59 -14.22 -3.61 -30.09
CA ARG A 59 -13.50 -4.28 -28.99
C ARG A 59 -14.44 -4.89 -27.96
N LYS A 60 -15.72 -4.52 -27.95
CA LYS A 60 -16.69 -5.00 -26.96
C LYS A 60 -16.82 -6.51 -26.99
N LYS A 61 -17.01 -7.10 -25.82
CA LYS A 61 -17.37 -8.51 -25.66
C LYS A 61 -18.68 -8.56 -24.90
N ASN A 62 -19.65 -9.31 -25.42
CA ASN A 62 -20.99 -9.42 -24.83
C ASN A 62 -21.68 -8.07 -24.59
N GLY A 63 -21.44 -7.09 -25.48
CA GLY A 63 -22.04 -5.76 -25.42
C GLY A 63 -21.30 -4.73 -24.55
N GLU A 64 -20.19 -5.09 -23.89
CA GLU A 64 -19.47 -4.20 -22.98
C GLU A 64 -17.99 -4.06 -23.34
N LEU A 65 -17.44 -2.85 -23.15
CA LEU A 65 -16.01 -2.59 -23.24
C LEU A 65 -15.39 -2.69 -21.85
N LYS A 66 -14.73 -3.82 -21.59
CA LYS A 66 -14.11 -4.16 -20.30
C LYS A 66 -12.62 -4.45 -20.43
N SER A 67 -11.90 -4.45 -19.32
CA SER A 67 -10.45 -4.67 -19.23
C SER A 67 -10.00 -6.01 -19.80
N GLN A 68 -10.87 -7.02 -19.81
CA GLN A 68 -10.68 -8.31 -20.49
C GLN A 68 -10.42 -8.20 -22.01
N THR A 69 -10.62 -7.02 -22.60
CA THR A 69 -10.31 -6.73 -23.99
C THR A 69 -8.84 -6.29 -24.18
N MET A 70 -8.17 -5.88 -23.10
CA MET A 70 -6.74 -5.57 -23.06
C MET A 70 -5.91 -6.85 -23.10
N LYS A 71 -4.94 -6.92 -24.00
CA LYS A 71 -4.14 -8.15 -24.19
C LYS A 71 -2.82 -8.00 -23.45
N ALA A 72 -2.46 -9.00 -22.63
CA ALA A 72 -1.19 -9.00 -21.90
C ALA A 72 0.03 -8.81 -22.83
N LYS A 73 -0.02 -9.38 -24.04
CA LYS A 73 1.04 -9.23 -25.06
C LYS A 73 1.28 -7.80 -25.52
N ASP A 74 0.31 -6.90 -25.33
CA ASP A 74 0.47 -5.49 -25.72
C ASP A 74 1.41 -4.76 -24.74
N PHE A 75 1.65 -5.32 -23.56
CA PHE A 75 2.40 -4.72 -22.46
C PHE A 75 3.73 -5.40 -22.17
N THR A 76 4.25 -6.30 -23.02
CA THR A 76 5.47 -7.08 -22.73
C THR A 76 6.70 -6.22 -22.39
N LEU A 77 6.76 -4.98 -22.89
CA LEU A 77 7.77 -3.98 -22.56
C LEU A 77 7.10 -2.69 -22.04
N GLY A 78 6.05 -2.84 -21.23
CA GLY A 78 5.18 -1.75 -20.82
C GLY A 78 4.53 -1.06 -22.02
N PHE A 79 4.51 0.28 -22.05
CA PHE A 79 3.98 1.00 -23.21
C PHE A 79 4.89 0.96 -24.45
N ALA A 80 6.17 0.56 -24.32
CA ALA A 80 7.09 0.46 -25.46
C ALA A 80 6.67 -0.61 -26.48
N SER A 81 5.94 -1.64 -26.05
CA SER A 81 5.42 -2.70 -26.93
C SER A 81 4.07 -2.38 -27.59
N LEU A 82 3.45 -1.23 -27.28
CA LEU A 82 2.20 -0.83 -27.94
C LEU A 82 2.43 -0.55 -29.43
N ASN A 83 1.54 -1.07 -30.27
CA ASN A 83 1.55 -0.77 -31.70
C ASN A 83 0.70 0.48 -32.02
N LYS A 84 0.81 0.99 -33.25
CA LYS A 84 0.11 2.20 -33.70
C LYS A 84 -1.42 2.14 -33.57
N HIS A 85 -2.02 0.94 -33.64
CA HIS A 85 -3.47 0.78 -33.52
C HIS A 85 -3.94 0.65 -32.07
N THR A 86 -3.08 0.18 -31.16
CA THR A 86 -3.42 0.05 -29.74
C THR A 86 -3.09 1.30 -28.94
N ILE A 87 -2.08 2.08 -29.36
CA ILE A 87 -1.66 3.28 -28.64
C ILE A 87 -2.78 4.34 -28.55
N GLU A 88 -3.52 4.58 -29.63
CA GLU A 88 -4.62 5.56 -29.67
C GLU A 88 -5.73 5.20 -28.68
N PHE A 89 -6.04 3.90 -28.56
CA PHE A 89 -7.02 3.41 -27.59
C PHE A 89 -6.64 3.77 -26.15
N TYR A 90 -5.37 3.57 -25.77
CA TYR A 90 -4.91 3.89 -24.42
C TYR A 90 -4.75 5.40 -24.20
N GLU A 91 -4.42 6.16 -25.25
CA GLU A 91 -4.38 7.62 -25.17
C GLU A 91 -5.76 8.18 -24.86
N ASP A 92 -6.78 7.72 -25.57
CA ASP A 92 -8.16 8.12 -25.35
C ASP A 92 -8.66 7.66 -23.97
N LEU A 93 -8.44 6.38 -23.61
CA LEU A 93 -8.85 5.82 -22.33
C LEU A 93 -8.31 6.61 -21.15
N ILE A 94 -7.00 6.85 -21.11
CA ILE A 94 -6.36 7.56 -19.98
C ILE A 94 -6.80 9.03 -19.95
N SER A 95 -7.06 9.64 -21.12
CA SER A 95 -7.53 11.03 -21.20
C SER A 95 -8.95 11.23 -20.68
N LEU A 96 -9.72 10.17 -20.44
CA LEU A 96 -11.02 10.25 -19.79
C LEU A 96 -10.90 10.63 -18.31
N PHE A 97 -9.77 10.36 -17.68
CA PHE A 97 -9.52 10.62 -16.26
C PHE A 97 -8.88 12.00 -16.07
N ASP A 98 -9.69 13.02 -15.81
CA ASP A 98 -9.23 14.36 -15.43
C ASP A 98 -9.42 14.63 -13.92
N SER A 99 -9.09 15.84 -13.47
CA SER A 99 -9.15 16.21 -12.06
C SER A 99 -10.56 16.17 -11.46
N ARG A 100 -11.63 16.09 -12.26
CA ARG A 100 -13.01 15.98 -11.78
C ARG A 100 -13.36 14.55 -11.35
N ILE A 101 -12.58 13.56 -11.81
CA ILE A 101 -12.74 12.15 -11.44
C ILE A 101 -11.75 11.81 -10.34
N ILE A 102 -12.28 11.58 -9.15
CA ILE A 102 -11.56 11.01 -8.02
C ILE A 102 -11.20 9.57 -8.38
N VAL A 103 -9.92 9.25 -8.28
CA VAL A 103 -9.39 7.91 -8.50
C VAL A 103 -8.88 7.40 -7.16
N TYR A 104 -9.31 6.22 -6.77
CA TYR A 104 -8.75 5.41 -5.70
C TYR A 104 -8.39 4.04 -6.26
N PHE A 105 -7.29 3.46 -5.81
CA PHE A 105 -7.02 2.05 -6.11
C PHE A 105 -6.22 1.40 -4.98
N SER A 106 -6.35 0.09 -4.84
CA SER A 106 -5.62 -0.65 -3.83
C SER A 106 -4.99 -1.93 -4.37
N VAL A 107 -3.92 -2.36 -3.73
CA VAL A 107 -3.12 -3.52 -4.12
C VAL A 107 -2.79 -4.36 -2.90
N PHE A 108 -3.28 -5.59 -2.86
CA PHE A 108 -3.05 -6.50 -1.74
C PHE A 108 -2.46 -7.82 -2.19
N SER A 109 -1.47 -8.34 -1.46
CA SER A 109 -0.91 -9.67 -1.71
C SER A 109 -1.83 -10.75 -1.15
N LYS A 110 -2.16 -11.74 -1.99
CA LYS A 110 -2.94 -12.89 -1.57
C LYS A 110 -2.13 -13.80 -0.64
N ILE A 111 -0.83 -13.92 -0.87
CA ILE A 111 0.06 -14.63 0.05
C ILE A 111 0.16 -13.91 1.40
N GLU A 112 0.26 -12.57 1.41
CA GLU A 112 0.24 -11.79 2.65
C GLU A 112 -0.98 -12.10 3.52
N TYR A 113 -2.17 -12.19 2.93
CA TYR A 113 -3.39 -12.55 3.66
C TYR A 113 -3.30 -13.91 4.37
N VAL A 114 -2.68 -14.91 3.73
CA VAL A 114 -2.51 -16.22 4.36
C VAL A 114 -1.42 -16.18 5.43
N ILE A 115 -0.29 -15.55 5.15
CA ILE A 115 0.82 -15.40 6.11
C ILE A 115 0.38 -14.62 7.36
N ASN A 116 -0.42 -13.57 7.21
CA ASN A 116 -0.93 -12.80 8.35
C ASN A 116 -1.78 -13.66 9.30
N GLN A 117 -2.51 -14.65 8.78
CA GLN A 117 -3.30 -15.57 9.61
C GLN A 117 -2.41 -16.62 10.31
N LEU A 118 -1.40 -17.16 9.63
CA LEU A 118 -0.46 -18.12 10.23
C LEU A 118 0.30 -17.49 11.41
N PHE A 119 0.70 -16.23 11.27
CA PHE A 119 1.50 -15.51 12.26
C PHE A 119 0.64 -14.50 13.06
N VAL A 120 -0.60 -14.88 13.41
CA VAL A 120 -1.53 -13.99 14.10
C VAL A 120 -1.08 -13.68 15.54
N ASP A 121 -0.45 -14.64 16.22
CA ASP A 121 0.02 -14.49 17.61
C ASP A 121 1.43 -13.89 17.71
N TYR A 122 2.05 -13.56 16.58
CA TYR A 122 3.32 -12.86 16.55
C TYR A 122 3.06 -11.36 16.65
N HIS A 123 3.73 -10.70 17.60
CA HIS A 123 3.61 -9.27 17.85
C HIS A 123 4.97 -8.57 17.81
N ASN A 124 4.98 -7.33 17.30
CA ASN A 124 6.16 -6.49 17.34
C ASN A 124 6.56 -6.22 18.80
N SER A 125 7.86 -6.17 19.06
CA SER A 125 8.43 -5.82 20.37
C SER A 125 9.72 -5.02 20.19
N MET A 126 10.32 -4.58 21.28
CA MET A 126 11.60 -3.86 21.24
C MET A 126 12.71 -4.62 20.46
N ILE A 127 12.64 -5.96 20.46
CA ILE A 127 13.66 -6.85 19.92
C ILE A 127 13.21 -7.49 18.59
N VAL A 128 11.89 -7.61 18.37
CA VAL A 128 11.32 -8.36 17.24
C VAL A 128 10.48 -7.47 16.34
N ASP A 129 10.81 -7.43 15.05
CA ASP A 129 10.02 -6.77 14.01
C ASP A 129 9.26 -7.83 13.20
N VAL A 130 8.02 -8.11 13.61
CA VAL A 130 7.18 -9.16 13.01
C VAL A 130 6.70 -8.78 11.63
N ASP A 131 6.41 -7.50 11.37
CA ASP A 131 6.01 -7.08 10.02
C ASP A 131 7.16 -7.26 9.04
N TYR A 132 8.39 -7.00 9.47
CA TYR A 132 9.59 -7.30 8.70
C TYR A 132 9.75 -8.80 8.42
N MET A 133 9.54 -9.64 9.44
CA MET A 133 9.58 -11.09 9.30
C MET A 133 8.55 -11.57 8.27
N LYS A 134 7.28 -11.14 8.41
CA LYS A 134 6.17 -11.46 7.50
C LYS A 134 6.50 -10.99 6.07
N TYR A 135 6.91 -9.73 5.89
CA TYR A 135 7.30 -9.19 4.59
C TYR A 135 8.38 -10.04 3.91
N SER A 136 9.41 -10.43 4.67
CA SER A 136 10.55 -11.21 4.14
C SER A 136 10.13 -12.63 3.74
N ILE A 137 9.26 -13.28 4.53
CA ILE A 137 8.67 -14.58 4.18
C ILE A 137 7.81 -14.47 2.92
N ILE A 138 6.91 -13.48 2.85
CA ILE A 138 6.04 -13.24 1.69
C ILE A 138 6.88 -13.01 0.43
N LYS A 139 7.92 -12.16 0.53
CA LYS A 139 8.84 -11.88 -0.57
C LYS A 139 9.58 -13.14 -1.03
N ALA A 140 10.10 -13.93 -0.10
CA ALA A 140 10.80 -15.17 -0.44
C ALA A 140 9.88 -16.18 -1.15
N ILE A 141 8.63 -16.33 -0.69
CA ILE A 141 7.63 -17.19 -1.34
C ILE A 141 7.32 -16.67 -2.75
N ASN A 142 7.12 -15.36 -2.92
CA ASN A 142 6.78 -14.76 -4.21
C ASN A 142 7.92 -14.81 -5.24
N VAL A 143 9.17 -14.66 -4.79
CA VAL A 143 10.37 -14.68 -5.64
C VAL A 143 10.75 -16.11 -6.02
N TYR A 144 10.87 -17.01 -5.03
CA TYR A 144 11.43 -18.34 -5.25
C TYR A 144 10.39 -19.43 -5.54
N ARG A 145 9.11 -19.16 -5.26
CA ARG A 145 8.00 -20.11 -5.44
C ARG A 145 8.31 -21.52 -4.88
N PRO A 146 8.78 -21.66 -3.62
CA PRO A 146 9.15 -22.94 -3.04
C PRO A 146 7.92 -23.86 -2.88
N GLN A 147 7.75 -24.83 -3.78
CA GLN A 147 6.56 -25.68 -3.83
C GLN A 147 6.25 -26.38 -2.51
N LYS A 148 7.27 -26.91 -1.82
CA LYS A 148 7.10 -27.60 -0.53
C LYS A 148 6.55 -26.67 0.56
N VAL A 149 7.06 -25.44 0.64
CA VAL A 149 6.57 -24.44 1.59
C VAL A 149 5.14 -24.02 1.25
N ILE A 150 4.85 -23.75 -0.03
CA ILE A 150 3.52 -23.37 -0.49
C ILE A 150 2.50 -24.49 -0.20
N GLU A 151 2.86 -25.75 -0.44
CA GLU A 151 2.01 -26.89 -0.12
C GLU A 151 1.79 -27.02 1.40
N ALA A 152 2.85 -26.81 2.19
CA ALA A 152 2.83 -26.97 3.64
C ALA A 152 1.92 -25.94 4.36
N ILE A 153 1.73 -24.74 3.80
CA ILE A 153 0.75 -23.74 4.29
C ILE A 153 -0.64 -24.36 4.51
N TYR A 154 -1.01 -25.35 3.71
CA TYR A 154 -2.35 -25.93 3.67
C TYR A 154 -2.44 -27.30 4.36
N LYS A 155 -1.39 -27.73 5.08
CA LYS A 155 -1.35 -29.02 5.78
C LYS A 155 -1.58 -28.85 7.28
N ASP A 156 -0.53 -28.48 8.00
CA ASP A 156 -0.52 -28.30 9.45
C ASP A 156 0.63 -27.35 9.85
N PRO A 157 0.53 -26.69 11.01
CA PRO A 157 1.54 -25.72 11.46
C PRO A 157 2.97 -26.25 11.52
N TYR A 158 3.13 -27.45 12.08
CA TYR A 158 4.44 -28.07 12.23
C TYR A 158 5.11 -28.33 10.88
N THR A 159 4.36 -28.88 9.92
CA THR A 159 4.86 -29.11 8.56
C THR A 159 5.23 -27.79 7.88
N PHE A 160 4.43 -26.72 8.02
CA PHE A 160 4.75 -25.41 7.47
C PHE A 160 6.06 -24.85 8.05
N VAL A 161 6.19 -24.82 9.38
CA VAL A 161 7.40 -24.32 10.04
C VAL A 161 8.62 -25.12 9.61
N LYS A 162 8.53 -26.45 9.60
CA LYS A 162 9.62 -27.33 9.18
C LYS A 162 10.08 -27.04 7.74
N GLU A 163 9.14 -27.02 6.79
CA GLU A 163 9.48 -26.80 5.37
C GLU A 163 10.00 -25.38 5.13
N LEU A 164 9.46 -24.37 5.84
CA LEU A 164 9.97 -23.00 5.77
C LEU A 164 11.41 -22.91 6.29
N ARG A 165 11.71 -23.52 7.45
CA ARG A 165 13.09 -23.55 8.00
C ARG A 165 14.07 -24.18 7.02
N LEU A 166 13.75 -25.37 6.50
CA LEU A 166 14.59 -26.07 5.53
C LEU A 166 14.85 -25.23 4.27
N PHE A 167 13.81 -24.59 3.75
CA PHE A 167 13.94 -23.70 2.60
C PHE A 167 14.87 -22.51 2.88
N LEU A 168 14.71 -21.84 4.02
CA LEU A 168 15.54 -20.69 4.37
C LEU A 168 17.01 -21.08 4.57
N GLU A 169 17.29 -22.19 5.25
CA GLU A 169 18.65 -22.73 5.43
C GLU A 169 19.32 -23.09 4.09
N GLU A 170 18.56 -23.71 3.17
CA GLU A 170 19.04 -24.03 1.83
C GLU A 170 19.37 -22.74 1.04
N GLN A 171 18.51 -21.71 1.14
CA GLN A 171 18.75 -20.45 0.45
C GLN A 171 19.91 -19.66 1.02
N ILE A 172 20.09 -19.62 2.35
CA ILE A 172 21.29 -19.02 2.97
C ILE A 172 22.56 -19.68 2.44
N SER A 173 22.54 -21.01 2.29
CA SER A 173 23.67 -21.77 1.75
C SER A 173 23.95 -21.42 0.28
N LYS A 174 22.91 -21.32 -0.56
CA LYS A 174 23.04 -20.89 -1.97
C LYS A 174 23.52 -19.45 -2.11
N ASN A 175 23.05 -18.56 -1.23
CA ASN A 175 23.39 -17.14 -1.23
C ASN A 175 24.89 -16.87 -1.01
N GLN A 176 25.64 -17.82 -0.44
CA GLN A 176 27.11 -17.74 -0.33
C GLN A 176 27.80 -17.62 -1.69
N ALA A 177 27.16 -18.07 -2.78
CA ALA A 177 27.68 -17.90 -4.14
C ALA A 177 27.72 -16.42 -4.60
N SER A 178 26.99 -15.52 -3.94
CA SER A 178 27.01 -14.08 -4.25
C SER A 178 26.61 -13.22 -3.05
N ILE A 179 27.55 -13.07 -2.11
CA ILE A 179 27.38 -12.22 -0.92
C ILE A 179 26.94 -10.78 -1.26
N PRO A 180 27.54 -10.09 -2.26
CA PRO A 180 27.16 -8.69 -2.54
C PRO A 180 25.69 -8.49 -2.94
N LEU A 181 25.05 -9.49 -3.55
CA LEU A 181 23.65 -9.41 -3.95
C LEU A 181 22.69 -9.91 -2.86
N LYS A 182 23.18 -10.74 -1.92
CA LYS A 182 22.32 -11.54 -1.05
C LYS A 182 22.56 -11.38 0.45
N GLU A 183 23.56 -10.60 0.88
CA GLU A 183 23.86 -10.38 2.31
C GLU A 183 22.62 -9.98 3.13
N ARG A 184 21.85 -8.99 2.65
CA ARG A 184 20.62 -8.54 3.33
C ARG A 184 19.54 -9.60 3.38
N GLU A 185 19.41 -10.40 2.33
CA GLU A 185 18.43 -11.49 2.26
C GLU A 185 18.82 -12.62 3.23
N SER A 186 20.10 -13.02 3.24
CA SER A 186 20.60 -14.02 4.19
C SER A 186 20.40 -13.57 5.63
N LYS A 187 20.68 -12.29 5.93
CA LYS A 187 20.44 -11.74 7.28
C LYS A 187 18.95 -11.80 7.67
N ALA A 188 18.05 -11.46 6.74
CA ALA A 188 16.62 -11.58 6.96
C ALA A 188 16.20 -13.02 7.27
N PHE A 189 16.76 -13.99 6.53
CA PHE A 189 16.47 -15.41 6.72
C PHE A 189 17.01 -15.95 8.05
N GLU A 190 18.20 -15.54 8.46
CA GLU A 190 18.76 -15.85 9.78
C GLU A 190 17.87 -15.31 10.92
N ASP A 191 17.43 -14.05 10.80
CA ASP A 191 16.54 -13.44 11.79
C ASP A 191 15.20 -14.18 11.85
N ILE A 192 14.62 -14.59 10.71
CA ILE A 192 13.42 -15.43 10.68
C ILE A 192 13.68 -16.77 11.38
N LEU A 193 14.79 -17.46 11.08
CA LEU A 193 15.10 -18.77 11.68
C LEU A 193 15.28 -18.71 13.19
N PHE A 194 15.75 -17.58 13.70
CA PHE A 194 15.87 -17.32 15.14
C PHE A 194 14.50 -17.12 15.80
N LEU A 195 13.56 -16.48 15.11
CA LEU A 195 12.22 -16.14 15.64
C LEU A 195 11.17 -17.23 15.43
N LEU A 196 11.34 -18.07 14.41
CA LEU A 196 10.31 -19.00 13.94
C LEU A 196 10.19 -20.21 14.88
N GLU A 197 9.17 -20.21 15.74
CA GLU A 197 8.88 -21.30 16.68
C GLU A 197 7.70 -22.16 16.22
N ASP A 198 6.48 -21.61 16.25
CA ASP A 198 5.24 -22.25 15.80
C ASP A 198 4.35 -21.27 15.01
N VAL A 199 3.26 -21.73 14.41
CA VAL A 199 2.25 -20.90 13.74
C VAL A 199 0.84 -21.40 14.03
N GLU A 200 -0.16 -20.58 13.72
CA GLU A 200 -1.55 -20.99 13.71
C GLU A 200 -1.98 -21.56 12.35
N LEU A 201 -3.11 -22.26 12.32
CA LEU A 201 -3.76 -22.62 11.07
C LEU A 201 -4.52 -21.42 10.48
N PRO A 202 -4.57 -21.23 9.14
CA PRO A 202 -5.39 -20.20 8.54
C PRO A 202 -6.87 -20.43 8.89
N LYS A 203 -7.51 -19.44 9.52
CA LYS A 203 -8.93 -19.49 9.90
C LYS A 203 -9.83 -19.60 8.67
N SER A 204 -9.45 -18.94 7.57
CA SER A 204 -10.14 -19.03 6.29
C SER A 204 -9.17 -18.88 5.12
N LEU A 205 -9.41 -19.65 4.07
CA LEU A 205 -8.76 -19.49 2.77
C LEU A 205 -9.63 -18.74 1.77
N GLU A 206 -10.87 -18.43 2.14
CA GLU A 206 -11.73 -17.56 1.34
C GLU A 206 -11.18 -16.14 1.40
N TRP A 207 -11.06 -15.50 0.24
CA TRP A 207 -10.58 -14.13 0.14
C TRP A 207 -11.62 -13.17 0.72
N ILE A 208 -11.12 -12.19 1.49
CA ILE A 208 -11.93 -11.09 2.01
C ILE A 208 -11.55 -9.79 1.30
N TYR A 209 -12.55 -9.01 0.94
CA TYR A 209 -12.39 -7.75 0.20
C TYR A 209 -12.22 -6.54 1.13
N PHE A 210 -12.30 -6.78 2.45
CA PHE A 210 -12.19 -5.78 3.50
C PHE A 210 -11.06 -4.77 3.31
N PRO A 211 -9.80 -5.17 2.99
CA PRO A 211 -8.69 -4.21 2.97
C PRO A 211 -8.86 -3.10 1.92
N SER A 212 -9.49 -3.40 0.79
CA SER A 212 -9.78 -2.42 -0.26
C SER A 212 -10.73 -1.32 0.20
N PHE A 213 -11.70 -1.65 1.04
CA PHE A 213 -12.69 -0.70 1.55
C PHE A 213 -12.21 0.07 2.77
N ASP A 214 -11.31 -0.49 3.58
CA ASP A 214 -10.69 0.23 4.70
C ASP A 214 -9.93 1.47 4.20
N GLY A 215 -9.10 1.32 3.17
CA GLY A 215 -8.41 2.45 2.53
C GLY A 215 -9.38 3.48 1.93
N PHE A 216 -10.45 3.01 1.28
CA PHE A 216 -11.45 3.90 0.70
C PHE A 216 -12.21 4.70 1.77
N LYS A 217 -12.54 4.09 2.91
CA LYS A 217 -13.14 4.79 4.05
C LYS A 217 -12.22 5.90 4.57
N LYS A 218 -10.91 5.65 4.63
CA LYS A 218 -9.92 6.67 5.02
C LYS A 218 -9.85 7.81 4.02
N LEU A 219 -9.95 7.53 2.72
CA LEU A 219 -10.06 8.56 1.68
C LEU A 219 -11.32 9.42 1.85
N LEU A 220 -12.49 8.81 2.09
CA LEU A 220 -13.73 9.57 2.34
C LEU A 220 -13.59 10.52 3.54
N ILE A 221 -12.93 10.06 4.62
CA ILE A 221 -12.66 10.89 5.80
C ILE A 221 -11.72 12.04 5.45
N GLU A 222 -10.62 11.77 4.75
CA GLU A 222 -9.66 12.78 4.29
C GLU A 222 -10.33 13.86 3.42
N MET A 223 -11.22 13.44 2.53
CA MET A 223 -11.99 14.33 1.66
C MET A 223 -13.18 15.01 2.36
N ASN A 224 -13.48 14.64 3.62
CA ASN A 224 -14.67 15.07 4.36
C ASN A 224 -15.98 14.81 3.60
N ILE A 225 -16.08 13.65 2.93
CA ILE A 225 -17.26 13.22 2.18
C ILE A 225 -18.13 12.34 3.07
N ASN A 226 -19.31 12.85 3.41
CA ASN A 226 -20.32 12.12 4.18
C ASN A 226 -21.55 11.73 3.33
N ASP A 227 -21.83 12.48 2.25
CA ASP A 227 -22.96 12.22 1.35
C ASP A 227 -22.46 11.59 0.04
N TYR A 228 -22.52 10.26 -0.02
CA TYR A 228 -22.08 9.48 -1.17
C TYR A 228 -22.97 8.27 -1.44
N LYS A 229 -22.81 7.70 -2.64
CA LYS A 229 -23.24 6.34 -2.99
C LYS A 229 -22.05 5.57 -3.53
N LEU A 230 -21.93 4.30 -3.16
CA LEU A 230 -20.94 3.38 -3.71
C LEU A 230 -21.65 2.25 -4.46
N LEU A 231 -21.39 2.14 -5.76
CA LEU A 231 -21.96 1.10 -6.62
C LEU A 231 -20.85 0.10 -6.98
N ILE A 232 -21.06 -1.15 -6.59
CA ILE A 232 -20.11 -2.26 -6.77
C ILE A 232 -20.57 -3.10 -7.96
N ASP A 233 -19.65 -3.49 -8.86
CA ASP A 233 -19.99 -4.46 -9.90
C ASP A 233 -20.45 -5.78 -9.27
N ARG A 234 -21.60 -6.28 -9.70
CA ARG A 234 -22.13 -7.53 -9.16
C ARG A 234 -21.33 -8.72 -9.66
N GLU A 235 -20.39 -9.19 -8.84
CA GLU A 235 -19.68 -10.45 -9.08
C GLU A 235 -20.26 -11.63 -8.29
N GLY A 236 -20.86 -12.60 -9.00
CA GLY A 236 -21.35 -13.84 -8.41
C GLY A 236 -22.68 -13.70 -7.65
N VAL A 237 -22.94 -14.63 -6.73
CA VAL A 237 -24.25 -14.78 -6.05
C VAL A 237 -24.19 -14.44 -4.56
N ALA A 238 -23.00 -14.44 -3.96
CA ALA A 238 -22.82 -14.38 -2.50
C ALA A 238 -22.64 -12.95 -1.94
N SER A 239 -22.61 -11.94 -2.81
CA SER A 239 -22.40 -10.53 -2.47
C SER A 239 -21.26 -10.28 -1.47
N ASN A 240 -20.17 -11.05 -1.56
CA ASN A 240 -19.04 -11.01 -0.62
C ASN A 240 -18.36 -9.64 -0.58
N THR A 241 -18.26 -8.98 -1.74
CA THR A 241 -17.67 -7.65 -1.90
C THR A 241 -18.54 -6.59 -1.23
N LEU A 242 -19.86 -6.61 -1.46
CA LEU A 242 -20.81 -5.74 -0.76
C LEU A 242 -20.79 -5.96 0.76
N ASN A 243 -20.82 -7.21 1.21
CA ASN A 243 -20.77 -7.55 2.63
C ASN A 243 -19.47 -7.04 3.27
N SER A 244 -18.35 -7.11 2.56
CA SER A 244 -17.07 -6.58 3.04
C SER A 244 -17.10 -5.04 3.19
N ALA A 245 -17.70 -4.33 2.22
CA ALA A 245 -17.87 -2.88 2.31
C ALA A 245 -18.73 -2.48 3.52
N MET A 246 -19.85 -3.18 3.74
CA MET A 246 -20.74 -2.95 4.89
C MET A 246 -20.05 -3.27 6.23
N LEU A 247 -19.23 -4.33 6.29
CA LEU A 247 -18.47 -4.69 7.50
C LEU A 247 -17.42 -3.65 7.89
N VAL A 248 -16.82 -2.96 6.92
CA VAL A 248 -15.93 -1.80 7.16
C VAL A 248 -16.71 -0.59 7.71
N GLY A 249 -18.04 -0.62 7.63
CA GLY A 249 -18.92 0.46 8.03
C GLY A 249 -19.07 1.53 6.94
N LEU A 250 -18.93 1.16 5.67
CA LEU A 250 -19.37 2.02 4.57
C LEU A 250 -20.90 1.94 4.47
N GLU A 251 -21.52 3.10 4.40
CA GLU A 251 -22.96 3.26 4.21
C GLU A 251 -23.28 3.50 2.73
N ASN A 252 -24.56 3.40 2.34
CA ASN A 252 -25.05 3.69 0.98
C ASN A 252 -24.36 2.89 -0.15
N VAL A 253 -24.11 1.60 0.09
CA VAL A 253 -23.47 0.68 -0.85
C VAL A 253 -24.51 -0.23 -1.52
N THR A 254 -24.46 -0.37 -2.85
CA THR A 254 -25.31 -1.32 -3.61
C THR A 254 -24.52 -2.09 -4.67
N GLU A 255 -25.02 -3.26 -5.05
CA GLU A 255 -24.51 -4.03 -6.18
C GLU A 255 -25.34 -3.82 -7.44
N GLU A 256 -24.66 -3.47 -8.52
CA GLU A 256 -25.28 -3.12 -9.79
C GLU A 256 -24.73 -3.92 -10.97
N ASP A 257 -25.48 -3.93 -12.07
CA ASP A 257 -25.01 -4.48 -13.36
C ASP A 257 -24.19 -3.42 -14.09
N SER A 258 -22.92 -3.73 -14.37
CA SER A 258 -21.98 -2.88 -15.11
C SER A 258 -22.52 -2.34 -16.43
N ARG A 259 -23.47 -3.02 -17.09
CA ARG A 259 -24.11 -2.53 -18.33
C ARG A 259 -24.84 -1.21 -18.13
N ASN A 260 -25.36 -0.97 -16.93
CA ASN A 260 -26.16 0.22 -16.62
C ASN A 260 -25.30 1.39 -16.11
N TYR A 261 -24.04 1.16 -15.74
CA TYR A 261 -23.21 2.18 -15.10
C TYR A 261 -21.82 2.28 -15.74
N VAL A 262 -21.60 3.38 -16.47
CA VAL A 262 -20.31 3.70 -17.09
C VAL A 262 -19.17 3.74 -16.07
N GLY A 263 -19.44 4.20 -14.84
CA GLY A 263 -18.42 4.31 -13.81
C GLY A 263 -17.87 2.97 -13.36
N ILE A 264 -18.69 1.90 -13.37
CA ILE A 264 -18.20 0.54 -13.09
C ILE A 264 -17.25 0.10 -14.20
N ARG A 265 -17.62 0.32 -15.46
CA ARG A 265 -16.75 0.00 -16.60
C ARG A 265 -15.46 0.84 -16.61
N MET A 266 -15.52 2.10 -16.15
CA MET A 266 -14.33 2.93 -15.95
C MET A 266 -13.41 2.37 -14.86
N ALA A 267 -13.96 1.93 -13.73
CA ALA A 267 -13.19 1.30 -12.66
C ALA A 267 -12.52 0.00 -13.13
N ASP A 268 -13.25 -0.86 -13.85
CA ASP A 268 -12.71 -2.09 -14.47
C ASP A 268 -11.52 -1.79 -15.39
N MET A 269 -11.72 -0.84 -16.32
CA MET A 269 -10.69 -0.47 -17.28
C MET A 269 -9.43 0.08 -16.60
N LEU A 270 -9.59 0.85 -15.52
CA LEU A 270 -8.45 1.37 -14.75
C LEU A 270 -7.75 0.25 -13.96
N ALA A 271 -8.49 -0.57 -13.21
CA ALA A 271 -7.94 -1.70 -12.45
C ALA A 271 -7.18 -2.66 -13.37
N GLY A 272 -7.76 -2.99 -14.52
CA GLY A 272 -7.15 -3.83 -15.53
C GLY A 272 -5.89 -3.25 -16.15
N LEU A 273 -5.88 -1.95 -16.50
CA LEU A 273 -4.68 -1.29 -17.03
C LEU A 273 -3.52 -1.33 -16.01
N ILE A 274 -3.80 -0.95 -14.76
CA ILE A 274 -2.82 -1.00 -13.66
C ILE A 274 -2.29 -2.43 -13.52
N SER A 275 -3.19 -3.42 -13.46
CA SER A 275 -2.85 -4.83 -13.32
C SER A 275 -1.94 -5.35 -14.44
N LYS A 276 -2.24 -5.05 -15.71
CA LYS A 276 -1.41 -5.53 -16.83
C LYS A 276 -0.01 -4.91 -16.83
N LEU A 277 0.12 -3.64 -16.47
CA LEU A 277 1.42 -2.99 -16.34
C LEU A 277 2.22 -3.56 -15.16
N MET A 278 1.58 -3.73 -14.00
CA MET A 278 2.22 -4.32 -12.81
C MET A 278 2.66 -5.77 -13.03
N GLN A 279 1.84 -6.58 -13.71
CA GLN A 279 2.19 -7.95 -14.08
C GLN A 279 3.40 -8.01 -15.01
N SER A 280 3.38 -7.20 -16.07
CA SER A 280 4.50 -7.16 -17.02
C SER A 280 5.80 -6.72 -16.35
N LEU A 281 5.71 -5.69 -15.50
CA LEU A 281 6.85 -5.19 -14.74
C LEU A 281 7.40 -6.27 -13.78
N LYS A 282 6.52 -6.96 -13.05
CA LYS A 282 6.91 -8.08 -12.18
C LYS A 282 7.63 -9.18 -12.97
N VAL A 283 7.08 -9.59 -14.11
CA VAL A 283 7.69 -10.64 -14.95
C VAL A 283 9.08 -10.21 -15.43
N SER A 284 9.27 -8.94 -15.77
CA SER A 284 10.55 -8.41 -16.24
C SER A 284 11.58 -8.20 -15.12
N LEU A 285 11.14 -7.99 -13.88
CA LEU A 285 12.01 -7.80 -12.71
C LEU A 285 12.29 -9.08 -11.93
N ASN A 286 11.51 -10.14 -12.16
CA ASN A 286 11.74 -11.43 -11.51
C ASN A 286 12.77 -12.25 -12.30
N GLY A 287 13.92 -12.51 -11.67
CA GLY A 287 14.92 -13.44 -12.21
C GLY A 287 14.42 -14.88 -12.26
N ASP A 288 14.93 -15.66 -13.21
CA ASP A 288 14.74 -17.12 -13.22
C ASP A 288 15.77 -17.78 -12.29
N TYR A 289 15.35 -18.14 -11.08
CA TYR A 289 16.19 -18.80 -10.08
C TYR A 289 16.10 -20.33 -10.12
N LYS A 290 15.46 -20.94 -11.13
CA LYS A 290 15.29 -22.42 -11.20
C LYS A 290 16.62 -23.17 -11.21
N ASP A 291 17.63 -22.61 -11.87
CA ASP A 291 18.95 -23.22 -11.99
C ASP A 291 19.89 -22.81 -10.83
N GLY A 292 19.38 -22.07 -9.83
CA GLY A 292 20.14 -21.62 -8.66
C GLY A 292 21.17 -20.53 -8.96
N LYS A 293 21.22 -20.01 -10.18
CA LYS A 293 22.16 -18.96 -10.60
C LYS A 293 21.72 -17.61 -10.03
N ILE A 294 22.57 -16.99 -9.22
CA ILE A 294 22.31 -15.68 -8.62
C ILE A 294 22.88 -14.61 -9.55
N GLU A 295 22.00 -14.00 -10.35
CA GLU A 295 22.35 -12.87 -11.21
C GLU A 295 21.49 -11.66 -10.92
N LYS A 296 22.05 -10.50 -11.22
CA LYS A 296 21.32 -9.25 -11.19
C LYS A 296 20.28 -9.26 -12.31
N THR A 297 19.02 -9.07 -11.96
CA THR A 297 17.92 -8.94 -12.92
C THR A 297 17.64 -7.47 -13.16
N LEU A 298 17.60 -7.07 -14.43
CA LEU A 298 17.33 -5.71 -14.89
C LEU A 298 16.18 -5.75 -15.89
N LEU A 299 15.50 -4.62 -16.08
CA LEU A 299 14.60 -4.48 -17.22
C LEU A 299 15.37 -4.62 -18.54
N ASP A 300 14.73 -5.22 -19.53
CA ASP A 300 15.23 -5.19 -20.91
C ASP A 300 15.34 -3.74 -21.40
N SER A 301 16.40 -3.39 -22.15
CA SER A 301 16.59 -2.02 -22.63
C SER A 301 15.45 -1.56 -23.56
N GLY A 302 14.71 -2.50 -24.16
CA GLY A 302 13.50 -2.26 -24.93
C GLY A 302 12.37 -1.57 -24.16
N TRP A 303 12.33 -1.64 -22.82
CA TRP A 303 11.38 -0.86 -22.00
C TRP A 303 11.54 0.66 -22.19
N PHE A 304 12.74 1.10 -22.60
CA PHE A 304 13.11 2.50 -22.76
C PHE A 304 13.17 2.94 -24.23
N VAL A 305 12.89 2.02 -25.17
CA VAL A 305 12.79 2.33 -26.60
C VAL A 305 11.38 2.83 -26.90
N LEU A 306 11.15 4.11 -26.61
CA LEU A 306 9.84 4.76 -26.73
C LEU A 306 9.78 5.70 -27.94
N SER A 307 8.58 5.82 -28.52
CA SER A 307 8.16 6.99 -29.28
C SER A 307 7.59 8.07 -28.34
N GLU A 308 7.51 9.32 -28.80
CA GLU A 308 6.96 10.43 -28.00
C GLU A 308 5.56 10.10 -27.48
N ARG A 309 4.69 9.52 -28.31
CA ARG A 309 3.35 9.10 -27.91
C ARG A 309 3.36 8.07 -26.76
N GLN A 310 4.31 7.14 -26.76
CA GLN A 310 4.41 6.13 -25.69
C GLN A 310 4.97 6.72 -24.39
N LEU A 311 5.89 7.68 -24.48
CA LEU A 311 6.34 8.43 -23.32
C LEU A 311 5.21 9.31 -22.75
N ASP A 312 4.46 9.99 -23.62
CA ASP A 312 3.31 10.80 -23.22
C ASP A 312 2.21 9.97 -22.56
N LEU A 313 2.02 8.71 -22.97
CA LEU A 313 1.13 7.77 -22.25
C LEU A 313 1.57 7.54 -20.81
N TYR A 314 2.86 7.32 -20.55
CA TYR A 314 3.37 7.21 -19.18
C TYR A 314 3.13 8.49 -18.39
N LYS A 315 3.35 9.67 -18.99
CA LYS A 315 3.09 10.97 -18.34
C LYS A 315 1.63 11.20 -18.03
N LYS A 316 0.72 10.85 -18.96
CA LYS A 316 -0.72 10.90 -18.73
C LYS A 316 -1.13 9.99 -17.59
N LEU A 317 -0.64 8.76 -17.57
CA LEU A 317 -0.95 7.82 -16.49
C LEU A 317 -0.36 8.28 -15.15
N TYR A 318 0.86 8.80 -15.16
CA TYR A 318 1.48 9.42 -13.98
C TYR A 318 0.63 10.56 -13.45
N LYS A 319 0.14 11.46 -14.31
CA LYS A 319 -0.75 12.54 -13.89
C LYS A 319 -2.04 12.01 -13.24
N VAL A 320 -2.67 11.01 -13.83
CA VAL A 320 -3.89 10.39 -13.29
C VAL A 320 -3.65 9.74 -11.94
N ILE A 321 -2.55 9.00 -11.78
CA ILE A 321 -2.26 8.18 -10.60
C ILE A 321 -1.60 8.99 -9.48
N CYS A 322 -0.67 9.89 -9.81
CA CYS A 322 0.23 10.55 -8.85
C CYS A 322 -0.01 12.05 -8.66
N GLU A 323 -0.66 12.77 -9.60
CA GLU A 323 -0.80 14.24 -9.48
C GLU A 323 -2.25 14.70 -9.26
N ASN A 324 -3.21 14.17 -10.03
CA ASN A 324 -4.62 14.55 -9.90
C ASN A 324 -5.16 14.06 -8.55
N ASN A 325 -5.97 14.86 -7.85
CA ASN A 325 -6.61 14.45 -6.59
C ASN A 325 -5.58 13.90 -5.58
N ASP A 326 -4.56 14.71 -5.26
CA ASP A 326 -3.44 14.37 -4.39
C ASP A 326 -3.88 14.19 -2.93
N TYR A 327 -4.49 13.04 -2.67
CA TYR A 327 -4.94 12.57 -1.37
C TYR A 327 -4.03 11.46 -0.88
N TRP A 328 -3.71 11.46 0.41
CA TRP A 328 -2.87 10.46 1.05
C TRP A 328 -3.41 9.04 0.87
N TYR A 329 -4.71 8.85 1.05
CA TYR A 329 -5.34 7.53 0.93
C TYR A 329 -5.80 7.19 -0.49
N LYS A 330 -5.36 7.94 -1.51
CA LYS A 330 -5.63 7.63 -2.92
C LYS A 330 -5.17 6.23 -3.33
N THR A 331 -4.06 5.78 -2.77
CA THR A 331 -3.50 4.45 -3.00
C THR A 331 -3.35 3.72 -1.69
N TYR A 332 -3.84 2.48 -1.62
CA TYR A 332 -3.80 1.69 -0.39
C TYR A 332 -3.21 0.29 -0.63
N ALA A 333 -2.42 -0.21 0.31
CA ALA A 333 -1.77 -1.51 0.16
C ALA A 333 -1.40 -2.12 1.52
N GLY A 334 -1.14 -3.43 1.51
CA GLY A 334 -0.62 -4.16 2.65
C GLY A 334 0.87 -3.89 2.93
N ILE A 335 1.45 -4.75 3.77
CA ILE A 335 2.89 -4.68 4.09
C ILE A 335 3.75 -5.09 2.88
N TYR A 336 3.27 -6.03 2.05
CA TYR A 336 3.97 -6.46 0.85
C TYR A 336 3.45 -5.73 -0.40
N ALA A 337 4.06 -4.56 -0.68
CA ALA A 337 3.66 -3.65 -1.75
C ALA A 337 4.69 -3.51 -2.88
N ASP A 338 5.65 -4.43 -3.01
CA ASP A 338 6.80 -4.28 -3.93
C ASP A 338 6.40 -4.00 -5.39
N ASN A 339 5.39 -4.70 -5.91
CA ASN A 339 4.93 -4.48 -7.29
C ASN A 339 4.29 -3.10 -7.47
N LEU A 340 3.55 -2.63 -6.46
CA LEU A 340 2.96 -1.30 -6.47
C LEU A 340 4.06 -0.23 -6.43
N VAL A 341 5.01 -0.35 -5.50
CA VAL A 341 6.15 0.58 -5.39
C VAL A 341 6.95 0.62 -6.70
N SER A 342 7.20 -0.55 -7.30
CA SER A 342 7.90 -0.63 -8.58
C SER A 342 7.12 0.03 -9.71
N PHE A 343 5.80 -0.14 -9.76
CA PHE A 343 4.96 0.50 -10.75
C PHE A 343 4.93 2.03 -10.61
N ILE A 344 4.77 2.54 -9.39
CA ILE A 344 4.81 4.00 -9.14
C ILE A 344 6.19 4.57 -9.48
N ALA A 345 7.26 3.87 -9.11
CA ALA A 345 8.63 4.25 -9.45
C ALA A 345 8.84 4.28 -10.98
N LEU A 346 8.27 3.33 -11.73
CA LEU A 346 8.31 3.36 -13.20
C LEU A 346 7.61 4.58 -13.76
N LEU A 347 6.42 4.94 -13.26
CA LEU A 347 5.70 6.13 -13.72
C LEU A 347 6.50 7.41 -13.45
N GLN A 348 7.05 7.55 -12.24
CA GLN A 348 7.92 8.68 -11.87
C GLN A 348 9.18 8.73 -12.72
N TYR A 349 9.81 7.58 -12.95
CA TYR A 349 10.99 7.45 -13.80
C TYR A 349 10.68 7.78 -15.27
N MET A 350 9.52 7.43 -15.80
CA MET A 350 9.19 7.83 -17.18
C MET A 350 8.82 9.33 -17.25
N ASN A 351 8.15 9.85 -16.22
CA ASN A 351 7.70 11.24 -16.20
C ASN A 351 8.85 12.26 -16.11
N HIS A 352 10.00 11.91 -15.50
CA HIS A 352 11.12 12.86 -15.37
C HIS A 352 11.77 13.26 -16.70
N PHE A 353 11.62 12.44 -17.75
CA PHE A 353 12.15 12.75 -19.08
C PHE A 353 11.26 13.77 -19.80
N LYS A 354 11.87 14.81 -20.36
CA LYS A 354 11.13 15.80 -21.16
C LYS A 354 10.64 15.24 -22.49
N ASN A 355 11.45 14.40 -23.15
CA ASN A 355 11.18 13.79 -24.45
C ASN A 355 12.04 12.53 -24.62
N VAL A 356 11.82 11.76 -25.70
CA VAL A 356 12.55 10.49 -25.90
C VAL A 356 14.04 10.69 -26.21
N ASP A 357 14.44 11.89 -26.66
CA ASP A 357 15.84 12.18 -26.93
C ASP A 357 16.68 12.26 -25.64
N GLU A 358 16.10 12.66 -24.51
CA GLU A 358 16.79 12.60 -23.20
C GLU A 358 17.10 11.16 -22.79
N ILE A 359 16.18 10.23 -23.04
CA ILE A 359 16.37 8.79 -22.80
C ILE A 359 17.55 8.26 -23.62
N ARG A 360 17.61 8.63 -24.91
CA ARG A 360 18.65 8.21 -25.85
C ARG A 360 20.01 8.81 -25.52
N LYS A 361 20.05 10.11 -25.22
CA LYS A 361 21.29 10.83 -24.85
C LYS A 361 21.90 10.30 -23.55
N GLY A 362 21.06 9.80 -22.63
CA GLY A 362 21.49 9.16 -21.38
C GLY A 362 22.20 7.81 -21.52
N LYS A 363 22.56 7.37 -22.74
CA LYS A 363 22.96 5.99 -23.09
C LYS A 363 21.81 5.03 -22.79
N LEU A 364 21.01 4.73 -23.80
CA LEU A 364 19.87 3.80 -23.72
C LEU A 364 20.20 2.49 -22.97
N GLU A 365 21.38 1.93 -23.19
CA GLU A 365 21.86 0.69 -22.53
C GLU A 365 22.04 0.81 -21.00
N MET A 366 22.18 2.04 -20.47
CA MET A 366 22.29 2.30 -19.03
C MET A 366 20.92 2.57 -18.37
N GLN A 367 19.86 2.76 -19.16
CA GLN A 367 18.53 3.02 -18.61
C GLN A 367 18.02 1.91 -17.67
N PRO A 368 18.25 0.61 -17.97
CA PRO A 368 17.95 -0.46 -17.01
C PRO A 368 18.64 -0.29 -15.65
N GLU A 369 19.91 0.14 -15.66
CA GLU A 369 20.70 0.34 -14.45
C GLU A 369 20.21 1.52 -13.62
N TYR A 370 19.91 2.63 -14.28
CA TYR A 370 19.38 3.84 -13.64
C TYR A 370 18.00 3.60 -13.03
N TYR A 371 17.10 2.94 -13.77
CA TYR A 371 15.81 2.55 -13.23
C TYR A 371 15.97 1.57 -12.06
N ASN A 372 16.85 0.57 -12.16
CA ASN A 372 17.10 -0.36 -11.07
C ASN A 372 17.57 0.36 -9.79
N ALA A 373 18.50 1.31 -9.91
CA ALA A 373 18.92 2.11 -8.76
C ALA A 373 17.75 2.89 -8.14
N TYR A 374 16.93 3.54 -8.98
CA TYR A 374 15.78 4.33 -8.56
C TYR A 374 14.69 3.49 -7.87
N VAL A 375 14.33 2.34 -8.45
CA VAL A 375 13.32 1.45 -7.84
C VAL A 375 13.83 0.79 -6.57
N CYS A 376 15.13 0.43 -6.49
CA CYS A 376 15.72 -0.08 -5.25
C CYS A 376 15.69 0.95 -4.12
N GLU A 377 15.94 2.23 -4.41
CA GLU A 377 15.80 3.32 -3.43
C GLU A 377 14.35 3.46 -2.94
N SER A 378 13.39 3.42 -3.87
CA SER A 378 11.95 3.49 -3.56
C SER A 378 11.49 2.31 -2.68
N LEU A 379 11.93 1.09 -3.01
CA LEU A 379 11.67 -0.12 -2.22
C LEU A 379 12.33 -0.03 -0.83
N GLN A 380 13.55 0.49 -0.76
CA GLN A 380 14.28 0.68 0.50
C GLN A 380 13.57 1.69 1.42
N GLU A 381 13.03 2.77 0.87
CA GLU A 381 12.28 3.74 1.66
C GLU A 381 10.96 3.16 2.15
N ARG A 382 10.21 2.45 1.29
CA ARG A 382 8.99 1.74 1.75
C ARG A 382 9.30 0.74 2.84
N TYR A 383 10.39 0.01 2.69
CA TYR A 383 10.88 -0.94 3.68
C TYR A 383 11.25 -0.24 5.00
N ARG A 384 11.87 0.96 4.96
CA ARG A 384 12.15 1.76 6.16
C ARG A 384 10.87 2.24 6.84
N ILE A 385 9.89 2.72 6.07
CA ILE A 385 8.60 3.20 6.59
C ILE A 385 7.85 2.07 7.30
N MET A 386 7.84 0.85 6.76
CA MET A 386 7.17 -0.31 7.38
C MET A 386 7.73 -0.67 8.77
N ARG A 387 8.99 -0.32 9.07
CA ARG A 387 9.59 -0.54 10.39
C ARG A 387 9.11 0.48 11.43
N ASN A 388 8.52 1.59 10.99
CA ASN A 388 7.91 2.57 11.87
C ASN A 388 6.54 2.06 12.32
N LYS A 389 6.40 1.75 13.61
CA LYS A 389 5.13 1.28 14.19
C LYS A 389 4.24 2.43 14.65
N LEU A 390 4.72 3.67 14.59
CA LEU A 390 3.89 4.84 14.81
C LEU A 390 2.98 5.05 13.60
N PRO A 391 1.68 5.29 13.83
CA PRO A 391 0.76 5.61 12.76
C PRO A 391 1.12 6.93 12.09
N LEU A 392 0.96 6.96 10.76
CA LEU A 392 1.18 8.14 9.92
C LEU A 392 -0.18 8.61 9.38
N ASP A 393 -0.70 9.68 9.97
CA ASP A 393 -1.95 10.30 9.55
C ASP A 393 -1.69 11.67 8.92
N PRO A 394 -2.30 11.99 7.77
CA PRO A 394 -2.22 13.33 7.20
C PRO A 394 -2.90 14.34 8.14
N LEU A 395 -2.32 15.54 8.24
CA LEU A 395 -2.95 16.63 8.98
C LEU A 395 -4.08 17.22 8.12
N PRO A 396 -5.29 17.42 8.68
CA PRO A 396 -6.37 18.08 7.95
C PRO A 396 -5.98 19.50 7.52
N ASP A 397 -6.22 19.81 6.24
CA ASP A 397 -6.12 21.18 5.72
C ASP A 397 -7.50 21.86 5.71
N ASP A 398 -8.05 22.03 6.91
CA ASP A 398 -9.38 22.62 7.14
C ASP A 398 -9.32 24.11 7.55
N GLY A 399 -8.16 24.74 7.38
CA GLY A 399 -7.91 26.13 7.77
C GLY A 399 -7.87 26.39 9.29
N LYS A 400 -8.06 25.37 10.15
CA LYS A 400 -7.97 25.56 11.60
C LYS A 400 -6.52 25.74 12.06
N ASP A 401 -6.34 26.43 13.18
CA ASP A 401 -5.03 26.62 13.81
C ASP A 401 -4.63 25.46 14.73
N PHE A 402 -5.40 24.38 14.74
CA PHE A 402 -5.17 23.17 15.52
C PHE A 402 -5.63 21.91 14.76
N PHE A 403 -5.21 20.76 15.25
CA PHE A 403 -5.75 19.45 14.88
C PHE A 403 -5.99 18.63 16.15
N CYS A 404 -6.68 17.50 16.05
CA CYS A 404 -6.80 16.56 17.17
C CYS A 404 -5.79 15.43 16.98
N ASN A 405 -5.06 15.07 18.04
CA ASN A 405 -4.23 13.87 18.00
C ASN A 405 -5.11 12.60 18.04
N GLN A 406 -4.49 11.43 17.96
CA GLN A 406 -5.19 10.14 17.92
C GLN A 406 -5.99 9.81 19.19
N ARG A 407 -5.73 10.52 20.29
CA ARG A 407 -6.50 10.41 21.52
C ARG A 407 -7.65 11.42 21.57
N GLY A 408 -7.84 12.24 20.53
CA GLY A 408 -8.87 13.27 20.47
C GLY A 408 -8.50 14.58 21.18
N ALA A 409 -7.26 14.72 21.67
CA ALA A 409 -6.82 15.94 22.33
C ALA A 409 -6.39 17.00 21.32
N LYS A 410 -6.72 18.26 21.60
CA LYS A 410 -6.38 19.42 20.78
C LYS A 410 -4.88 19.70 20.79
N VAL A 411 -4.27 19.75 19.61
CA VAL A 411 -2.87 20.13 19.39
C VAL A 411 -2.83 21.36 18.47
N TYR A 412 -2.30 22.47 18.96
CA TYR A 412 -2.16 23.69 18.16
C TYR A 412 -1.05 23.55 17.12
N LYS A 413 -1.27 24.07 15.90
CA LYS A 413 -0.25 24.15 14.84
C LYS A 413 0.88 25.11 15.24
N ASP A 414 0.53 26.17 15.96
CA ASP A 414 1.47 27.03 16.68
C ASP A 414 1.69 26.47 18.09
N ILE A 415 2.88 25.93 18.31
CA ILE A 415 3.28 25.27 19.55
C ILE A 415 3.26 26.19 20.77
N ASP A 416 3.43 27.51 20.58
CA ASP A 416 3.47 28.46 21.69
C ASP A 416 2.09 28.69 22.31
N LYS A 417 1.02 28.38 21.57
CA LYS A 417 -0.36 28.35 22.07
C LYS A 417 -0.65 27.12 22.94
N GLN A 418 0.21 26.10 22.89
CA GLN A 418 -0.01 24.89 23.67
C GLN A 418 0.36 25.14 25.15
N PRO A 419 -0.52 24.82 26.11
CA PRO A 419 -0.25 25.04 27.53
C PRO A 419 0.92 24.17 28.02
N MET A 420 1.67 24.65 29.00
CA MET A 420 2.67 23.85 29.72
C MET A 420 1.96 22.93 30.71
N LEU A 421 2.47 21.71 30.90
CA LEU A 421 1.97 20.80 31.93
C LEU A 421 2.08 21.47 33.31
N PRO A 422 1.01 21.55 34.11
CA PRO A 422 1.10 22.06 35.47
C PRO A 422 2.07 21.20 36.30
N LEU A 423 3.08 21.81 36.90
CA LEU A 423 4.04 21.12 37.75
C LEU A 423 4.24 21.94 39.01
N TYR A 424 4.15 21.26 40.16
CA TYR A 424 4.45 21.80 41.48
C TYR A 424 5.69 21.12 42.04
N GLU A 425 6.40 21.80 42.94
CA GLU A 425 7.50 21.19 43.70
C GLU A 425 7.00 19.93 44.42
N GLY A 426 7.78 18.85 44.37
CA GLY A 426 7.40 17.51 44.82
C GLY A 426 7.00 16.60 43.66
N GLN A 427 6.01 15.74 43.89
CA GLN A 427 5.58 14.70 42.97
C GLN A 427 4.22 15.02 42.35
N ASN A 428 4.14 15.03 41.02
CA ASN A 428 2.92 15.34 40.27
C ASN A 428 2.48 14.08 39.50
N LYS A 429 1.39 13.46 39.94
CA LYS A 429 0.86 12.25 39.31
C LYS A 429 -0.17 12.63 38.24
N TYR A 430 0.01 12.07 37.04
CA TYR A 430 -0.92 12.24 35.92
C TYR A 430 -1.23 10.89 35.26
N TYR A 431 -2.47 10.72 34.82
CA TYR A 431 -2.84 9.60 33.96
C TYR A 431 -2.56 9.98 32.50
N VAL A 432 -1.47 9.45 31.94
CA VAL A 432 -0.94 9.81 30.61
C VAL A 432 -1.51 8.89 29.55
N TRP A 433 -2.05 9.46 28.47
CA TRP A 433 -2.66 8.75 27.35
C TRP A 433 -1.76 8.60 26.13
N SER A 434 -0.85 9.55 25.95
CA SER A 434 0.17 9.51 24.90
C SER A 434 1.29 10.51 25.17
N VAL A 435 2.47 10.20 24.66
CA VAL A 435 3.63 11.10 24.59
C VAL A 435 4.02 11.23 23.12
N GLY A 436 4.45 12.42 22.71
CA GLY A 436 4.80 12.70 21.32
C GLY A 436 5.64 13.95 21.18
N PHE A 437 5.82 14.40 19.94
CA PHE A 437 6.59 15.59 19.61
C PHE A 437 5.83 16.49 18.64
N ALA A 438 5.93 17.79 18.87
CA ALA A 438 5.60 18.78 17.85
C ALA A 438 6.65 18.76 16.73
N LYS A 439 6.33 19.34 15.58
CA LYS A 439 7.22 19.39 14.40
C LYS A 439 8.59 20.02 14.68
N ASN A 440 8.66 20.95 15.63
CA ASN A 440 9.92 21.60 16.06
C ASN A 440 10.68 20.82 17.15
N GLY A 441 10.23 19.61 17.51
CA GLY A 441 10.87 18.74 18.49
C GLY A 441 10.56 19.07 19.96
N VAL A 442 9.53 19.89 20.23
CA VAL A 442 9.03 20.12 21.60
C VAL A 442 8.28 18.87 22.09
N PRO A 443 8.62 18.32 23.27
CA PRO A 443 7.94 17.16 23.82
C PRO A 443 6.51 17.52 24.25
N LEU A 444 5.57 16.64 23.93
CA LEU A 444 4.15 16.76 24.23
C LEU A 444 3.69 15.57 25.06
N VAL A 445 2.74 15.82 25.97
CA VAL A 445 2.04 14.78 26.73
C VAL A 445 0.55 15.01 26.65
N THR A 446 -0.24 13.96 26.46
CA THR A 446 -1.70 14.01 26.58
C THR A 446 -2.08 13.35 27.89
N ILE A 447 -2.81 14.05 28.74
CA ILE A 447 -3.28 13.54 30.03
C ILE A 447 -4.80 13.59 30.13
N SER A 448 -5.37 12.82 31.06
CA SER A 448 -6.73 13.04 31.53
C SER A 448 -6.75 14.17 32.55
N ASP A 449 -7.57 15.20 32.30
CA ASP A 449 -7.80 16.33 33.18
C ASP A 449 -9.32 16.61 33.23
N ASN A 450 -9.95 16.36 34.37
CA ASN A 450 -11.39 16.53 34.57
C ASN A 450 -12.25 15.86 33.48
N ASP A 451 -11.99 14.57 33.23
CA ASP A 451 -12.64 13.74 32.19
C ASP A 451 -12.48 14.25 30.75
N LYS A 452 -11.52 15.14 30.50
CA LYS A 452 -11.13 15.62 29.16
C LYS A 452 -9.69 15.27 28.87
N LEU A 453 -9.42 14.94 27.62
CA LEU A 453 -8.06 14.70 27.14
C LEU A 453 -7.45 16.03 26.68
N ILE A 454 -6.39 16.44 27.38
CA ILE A 454 -5.70 17.70 27.12
C ILE A 454 -4.25 17.39 26.78
N CYS A 455 -3.77 17.98 25.69
CA CYS A 455 -2.36 17.94 25.33
C CYS A 455 -1.62 19.12 25.98
N TYR A 456 -0.45 18.85 26.54
CA TYR A 456 0.41 19.83 27.17
C TYR A 456 1.83 19.73 26.60
N ARG A 457 2.53 20.86 26.58
CA ARG A 457 3.98 20.88 26.43
C ARG A 457 4.63 20.37 27.71
N LEU A 458 5.63 19.52 27.55
CA LEU A 458 6.52 19.14 28.63
C LEU A 458 7.72 20.11 28.71
N PRO A 459 8.25 20.38 29.91
CA PRO A 459 9.58 20.95 30.07
C PRO A 459 10.63 20.20 29.26
N ASN A 460 11.64 20.91 28.76
CA ASN A 460 12.68 20.33 27.90
C ASN A 460 13.54 19.30 28.65
N GLU A 461 13.56 19.36 29.97
CA GLU A 461 14.21 18.41 30.88
C GLU A 461 13.61 17.00 30.77
N TYR A 462 12.34 16.86 30.34
CA TYR A 462 11.72 15.57 30.07
C TYR A 462 11.89 15.08 28.62
N LYS A 463 12.61 15.84 27.78
CA LYS A 463 12.74 15.52 26.35
C LYS A 463 13.35 14.15 26.11
N GLU A 464 14.41 13.78 26.82
CA GLU A 464 15.08 12.49 26.63
C GLU A 464 14.16 11.32 26.98
N TRP A 465 13.41 11.41 28.08
CA TRP A 465 12.39 10.42 28.43
C TRP A 465 11.28 10.34 27.39
N ALA A 466 10.80 11.48 26.88
CA ALA A 466 9.82 11.51 25.81
C ALA A 466 10.37 10.86 24.52
N MET A 467 11.66 11.07 24.19
CA MET A 467 12.30 10.45 23.04
C MET A 467 12.42 8.93 23.22
N ALA A 468 12.76 8.47 24.43
CA ALA A 468 12.85 7.05 24.74
C ALA A 468 11.48 6.35 24.62
N THR A 469 10.43 6.92 25.21
CA THR A 469 9.06 6.36 25.16
C THR A 469 8.50 6.33 23.73
N VAL A 470 8.67 7.41 22.97
CA VAL A 470 8.28 7.45 21.54
C VAL A 470 9.11 6.46 20.71
N GLY A 471 10.41 6.31 21.00
CA GLY A 471 11.28 5.34 20.35
C GLY A 471 10.88 3.90 20.61
N LEU A 472 10.40 3.60 21.82
CA LEU A 472 9.85 2.29 22.20
C LEU A 472 8.51 2.02 21.49
N ALA A 473 7.61 3.01 21.48
CA ALA A 473 6.34 2.92 20.74
C ALA A 473 6.57 2.71 19.24
N ASN A 474 7.59 3.36 18.67
CA ASN A 474 8.01 3.18 17.29
C ASN A 474 8.53 1.76 16.97
N ARG A 475 8.88 0.97 18.00
CA ARG A 475 9.26 -0.44 17.87
C ARG A 475 8.14 -1.40 18.25
N GLY A 476 6.96 -0.90 18.60
CA GLY A 476 5.79 -1.71 18.99
C GLY A 476 5.53 -1.78 20.49
N GLU A 477 6.38 -1.18 21.33
CA GLU A 477 6.20 -1.14 22.79
C GLU A 477 5.46 0.13 23.21
N ASN A 478 4.17 0.03 23.49
CA ASN A 478 3.38 1.18 23.94
C ASN A 478 3.06 1.10 25.43
N TYR A 479 3.65 2.00 26.22
CA TYR A 479 3.41 2.10 27.67
C TYR A 479 2.14 2.88 28.04
N PHE A 480 1.46 3.53 27.09
CA PHE A 480 0.33 4.40 27.39
C PHE A 480 -1.00 3.86 26.82
N PRO A 481 -2.10 3.96 27.59
CA PRO A 481 -2.28 4.81 28.77
C PRO A 481 -1.77 4.22 30.09
N GLU A 482 -1.13 5.03 30.95
CA GLU A 482 -0.62 4.61 32.28
C GLU A 482 -0.48 5.81 33.25
N GLU A 483 -0.44 5.55 34.56
CA GLU A 483 -0.05 6.55 35.56
C GLU A 483 1.45 6.89 35.45
N VAL A 484 1.75 8.19 35.42
CA VAL A 484 3.13 8.70 35.35
C VAL A 484 3.34 9.75 36.43
N LEU A 485 4.46 9.64 37.13
CA LEU A 485 4.87 10.54 38.19
C LEU A 485 5.94 11.51 37.67
N PHE A 486 5.57 12.77 37.48
CA PHE A 486 6.50 13.84 37.13
C PHE A 486 6.94 14.55 38.41
N SER A 487 8.20 14.40 38.79
CA SER A 487 8.73 15.00 40.01
C SER A 487 9.63 16.19 39.72
N LEU A 488 9.44 17.27 40.46
CA LEU A 488 10.32 18.43 40.50
C LEU A 488 10.83 18.55 41.95
N ILE A 489 12.07 18.14 42.20
CA ILE A 489 12.64 18.08 43.56
C ILE A 489 13.97 18.83 43.54
N ASP A 490 14.08 19.88 44.33
CA ASP A 490 15.25 20.75 44.45
C ASP A 490 15.72 21.28 43.07
N GLY A 491 14.75 21.65 42.21
CA GLY A 491 15.00 22.12 40.85
C GLY A 491 15.44 21.05 39.86
N ARG A 492 15.34 19.76 40.21
CA ARG A 492 15.64 18.63 39.32
C ARG A 492 14.37 17.92 38.89
N TYR A 493 14.35 17.51 37.62
CA TYR A 493 13.21 16.84 36.99
C TYR A 493 13.45 15.33 36.94
N TYR A 494 12.47 14.57 37.43
CA TYR A 494 12.45 13.11 37.38
C TYR A 494 11.10 12.64 36.85
N VAL A 495 11.07 11.46 36.22
CA VAL A 495 9.85 10.89 35.66
C VAL A 495 9.87 9.37 35.79
N ASP A 496 8.79 8.82 36.34
CA ASP A 496 8.59 7.39 36.56
C ASP A 496 7.23 6.97 35.99
N ILE A 497 7.20 5.87 35.24
CA ILE A 497 5.94 5.19 34.84
C ILE A 497 5.63 4.19 35.96
N LEU A 498 4.42 4.24 36.51
CA LEU A 498 4.05 3.52 37.75
C LEU A 498 3.57 2.09 37.52
#